data_AF-F0U544-F1
#
_entry.id   AF-F0U544-F1
#
_cell.length_a   1.000
_cell.length_b   1.000
_cell.length_c   1.000
_cell.angle_alpha   90.00
_cell.angle_beta   90.00
_cell.angle_gamma   90.00
#
_symmetry.space_group_name_H-M   'P 1'
#
loop_
_entity.id
_entity.type
_entity.pdbx_description
1 polymer ?
#
loop_
_entity_poly.entity_id
_entity_poly.type
_entity_poly.pdbx_seq_one_letter_code
_entity_poly.pdbx_strand_id
1 'polypeptide(L)'
;MASKSPLAPAKISRATISFLLSLYPHTIREFYRAKLRAKSTPKAGAKNSSKRSTTKRKTEETIEMEVEAFLELDKLRYEIIPAALKNRAGIGSATDTSKRNEGREEEEDVKRPRKKIKVSKDDEGSPAPGPFLEKDEIVNLMDWKLKHGSHRPALMGMIRSNPESLVRSTTRMAFSQLRSVLSNTGGENFPAAPLETLTGPLRGVGPATASLFLSSAPCQMSSDDPSSMDINAPPFFSDELFNWLCLDKYAHDFPNSSNSGRDGGGPRPKGKSPAMTESKIKYNMKEYRGLWEAVRKLRERVNQMRNEKGGVGDGRGKLGSKNENISVLDIERAAFVIGHLDVSGYEEAMKETSITAT
;
A
#
# COMPACT_ATOMS: atom_id res chain seq x y z
N MET A 1 -36.75 -1.87 4.79
CA MET A 1 -35.65 -1.13 4.13
C MET A 1 -34.36 -1.64 4.74
N ALA A 2 -33.59 -2.48 4.03
CA ALA A 2 -32.32 -2.97 4.55
C ALA A 2 -31.39 -1.78 4.81
N SER A 3 -30.92 -1.62 6.05
CA SER A 3 -29.98 -0.57 6.41
C SER A 3 -28.64 -0.86 5.73
N LYS A 4 -28.27 -0.05 4.73
CA LYS A 4 -26.96 -0.16 4.06
C LYS A 4 -25.85 0.03 5.10
N SER A 5 -24.84 -0.83 5.08
CA SER A 5 -23.71 -0.75 6.02
C SER A 5 -22.93 0.57 5.86
N PRO A 6 -22.52 1.24 6.95
CA PRO A 6 -21.80 2.49 6.88
C PRO A 6 -20.38 2.29 6.36
N LEU A 7 -19.97 3.13 5.41
CA LEU A 7 -18.62 3.13 4.81
C LEU A 7 -17.69 4.19 5.44
N ALA A 8 -18.23 5.03 6.33
CA ALA A 8 -17.46 6.02 7.06
C ALA A 8 -16.30 5.36 7.84
N PRO A 9 -15.05 5.85 7.76
CA PRO A 9 -13.93 5.28 8.51
C PRO A 9 -14.20 5.16 10.02
N ALA A 10 -14.97 6.09 10.59
CA ALA A 10 -15.34 6.09 12.01
C ALA A 10 -16.38 5.01 12.38
N LYS A 11 -17.21 4.57 11.43
CA LYS A 11 -18.36 3.67 11.67
C LYS A 11 -18.20 2.29 11.02
N ILE A 12 -17.28 2.13 10.07
CA ILE A 12 -17.13 0.90 9.30
C ILE A 12 -16.79 -0.29 10.21
N SER A 13 -17.51 -1.39 10.04
CA SER A 13 -17.35 -2.60 10.84
C SER A 13 -16.34 -3.56 10.21
N ARG A 14 -15.84 -4.53 11.00
CA ARG A 14 -15.02 -5.63 10.48
C ARG A 14 -15.74 -6.41 9.38
N ALA A 15 -17.02 -6.72 9.59
CA ALA A 15 -17.83 -7.46 8.63
C ALA A 15 -17.98 -6.69 7.30
N THR A 16 -18.13 -5.37 7.37
CA THR A 16 -18.16 -4.51 6.19
C THR A 16 -16.82 -4.51 5.45
N ILE A 17 -15.69 -4.46 6.17
CA ILE A 17 -14.36 -4.58 5.54
C ILE A 17 -14.21 -5.95 4.86
N SER A 18 -14.54 -7.05 5.54
CA SER A 18 -14.48 -8.40 4.96
C SER A 18 -15.38 -8.54 3.73
N PHE A 19 -16.56 -7.93 3.76
CA PHE A 19 -17.45 -7.88 2.59
C PHE A 19 -16.80 -7.12 1.43
N LEU A 20 -16.27 -5.92 1.66
CA LEU A 20 -15.55 -5.15 0.63
C LEU A 20 -14.36 -5.93 0.06
N LEU A 21 -13.61 -6.65 0.89
CA LEU A 21 -12.50 -7.49 0.42
C LEU A 21 -12.96 -8.58 -0.55
N SER A 22 -14.14 -9.18 -0.32
CA SER A 22 -14.70 -10.18 -1.25
C SER A 22 -15.04 -9.61 -2.62
N LEU A 23 -15.33 -8.29 -2.69
CA LEU A 23 -15.61 -7.58 -3.95
C LEU A 23 -14.34 -7.14 -4.68
N TYR A 24 -13.19 -7.11 -4.02
CA TYR A 24 -11.93 -6.60 -4.59
C TYR A 24 -11.53 -7.29 -5.91
N PRO A 25 -11.54 -8.64 -6.04
CA PRO A 25 -11.14 -9.31 -7.29
C PRO A 25 -12.02 -8.95 -8.49
N HIS A 26 -13.33 -8.73 -8.27
CA HIS A 26 -14.23 -8.26 -9.31
C HIS A 26 -13.96 -6.78 -9.63
N THR A 27 -13.86 -5.95 -8.59
CA THR A 27 -13.68 -4.49 -8.72
C THR A 27 -12.42 -4.14 -9.51
N ILE A 28 -11.28 -4.75 -9.20
CA ILE A 28 -10.01 -4.45 -9.87
C ILE A 28 -10.04 -4.79 -11.37
N ARG A 29 -10.73 -5.88 -11.72
CA ARG A 29 -10.95 -6.31 -13.10
C ARG A 29 -11.82 -5.31 -13.86
N GLU A 30 -13.01 -5.01 -13.34
CA GLU A 30 -13.96 -4.12 -14.02
C GLU A 30 -13.47 -2.68 -14.08
N PHE A 31 -12.79 -2.20 -13.02
CA PHE A 31 -12.12 -0.91 -13.02
C PHE A 31 -11.16 -0.76 -14.21
N TYR A 32 -10.27 -1.73 -14.42
CA TYR A 32 -9.28 -1.62 -15.48
C TYR A 32 -9.90 -1.84 -16.86
N ARG A 33 -10.86 -2.76 -16.97
CA ARG A 33 -11.64 -2.95 -18.21
C ARG A 33 -12.36 -1.66 -18.62
N ALA A 34 -13.04 -0.99 -17.68
CA ALA A 34 -13.70 0.29 -17.90
C ALA A 34 -12.69 1.38 -18.33
N LYS A 35 -11.51 1.43 -17.70
CA LYS A 35 -10.43 2.35 -18.06
C LYS A 35 -9.93 2.13 -19.49
N LEU A 36 -9.76 0.88 -19.93
CA LEU A 36 -9.34 0.56 -21.30
C LEU A 36 -10.41 0.92 -22.33
N ARG A 37 -11.69 0.68 -22.01
CA ARG A 37 -12.83 1.08 -22.85
C ARG A 37 -12.90 2.60 -22.99
N ALA A 38 -12.79 3.35 -21.89
CA ALA A 38 -12.78 4.81 -21.89
C ALA A 38 -11.59 5.40 -22.68
N LYS A 39 -10.42 4.74 -22.65
CA LYS A 39 -9.26 5.13 -23.46
C LYS A 39 -9.46 4.87 -24.96
N SER A 40 -10.32 3.93 -25.32
CA SER A 40 -10.60 3.53 -26.71
C SER A 40 -11.73 4.32 -27.36
N THR A 41 -12.57 5.01 -26.56
CA THR A 41 -13.62 5.89 -27.07
C THR A 41 -13.06 7.26 -27.47
N PRO A 42 -13.39 7.79 -28.67
CA PRO A 42 -12.98 9.12 -29.07
C PRO A 42 -13.58 10.19 -28.14
N LYS A 43 -12.75 11.13 -27.68
CA LYS A 43 -13.15 12.21 -26.76
C LYS A 43 -14.15 13.13 -27.47
N ALA A 44 -15.39 13.19 -27.01
CA ALA A 44 -16.40 14.10 -27.56
C ALA A 44 -15.91 15.55 -27.43
N GLY A 45 -15.69 16.22 -28.57
CA GLY A 45 -15.26 17.64 -28.62
C GLY A 45 -13.89 17.91 -29.25
N ALA A 46 -13.14 16.90 -29.70
CA ALA A 46 -11.94 17.14 -30.51
C ALA A 46 -12.36 17.62 -31.92
N LYS A 47 -12.41 18.95 -32.11
CA LYS A 47 -12.62 19.58 -33.42
C LYS A 47 -11.64 19.01 -34.44
N ASN A 48 -12.19 18.66 -35.61
CA ASN A 48 -11.52 18.20 -36.82
C ASN A 48 -10.14 18.87 -37.02
N SER A 49 -9.08 18.14 -36.72
CA SER A 49 -7.78 18.36 -37.36
C SER A 49 -7.47 17.11 -38.17
N SER A 50 -7.25 17.33 -39.46
CA SER A 50 -7.00 16.29 -40.45
C SER A 50 -5.66 15.60 -40.18
N LYS A 51 -5.67 14.60 -39.31
CA LYS A 51 -4.72 13.50 -39.33
C LYS A 51 -5.51 12.27 -38.92
N ARG A 52 -5.85 11.48 -39.93
CA ARG A 52 -6.53 10.19 -39.85
C ARG A 52 -5.64 9.22 -39.06
N SER A 53 -5.57 9.37 -37.74
CA SER A 53 -5.06 8.33 -36.87
C SER A 53 -6.18 7.32 -36.74
N THR A 54 -6.07 6.22 -37.47
CA THR A 54 -6.86 5.01 -37.27
C THR A 54 -6.64 4.53 -35.83
N THR A 55 -7.43 5.05 -34.88
CA THR A 55 -7.56 4.45 -33.56
C THR A 55 -8.35 3.17 -33.79
N LYS A 56 -7.63 2.08 -34.07
CA LYS A 56 -8.19 0.75 -34.21
C LYS A 56 -8.95 0.47 -32.92
N ARG A 57 -10.27 0.34 -32.99
CA ARG A 57 -11.11 -0.04 -31.85
C ARG A 57 -10.50 -1.33 -31.29
N LYS A 58 -9.96 -1.30 -30.06
CA LYS A 58 -9.40 -2.50 -29.45
C LYS A 58 -10.49 -3.57 -29.46
N THR A 59 -10.16 -4.77 -29.93
CA THR A 59 -11.11 -5.89 -29.87
C THR A 59 -11.33 -6.26 -28.40
N GLU A 60 -12.49 -6.83 -28.08
CA GLU A 60 -12.79 -7.28 -26.71
C GLU A 60 -11.72 -8.26 -26.20
N GLU A 61 -11.20 -9.11 -27.09
CA GLU A 61 -10.08 -10.01 -26.81
C GLU A 61 -8.79 -9.26 -26.41
N THR A 62 -8.44 -8.16 -27.10
CA THR A 62 -7.27 -7.36 -26.73
C THR A 62 -7.47 -6.67 -25.36
N ILE A 63 -8.71 -6.24 -25.08
CA ILE A 63 -9.05 -5.65 -23.78
C ILE A 63 -8.85 -6.71 -22.68
N GLU A 64 -9.36 -7.93 -22.89
CA GLU A 64 -9.24 -9.00 -21.91
C GLU A 64 -7.78 -9.41 -21.66
N MET A 65 -6.96 -9.52 -22.71
CA MET A 65 -5.53 -9.77 -22.56
C MET A 65 -4.82 -8.69 -21.74
N GLU A 66 -5.14 -7.42 -21.97
CA GLU A 66 -4.56 -6.31 -21.19
C GLU A 66 -5.05 -6.29 -19.74
N VAL A 67 -6.31 -6.68 -19.50
CA VAL A 67 -6.86 -6.86 -18.16
C VAL A 67 -6.12 -7.96 -17.42
N GLU A 68 -5.93 -9.13 -18.02
CA GLU A 68 -5.22 -10.23 -17.38
C GLU A 68 -3.76 -9.86 -17.06
N ALA A 69 -3.07 -9.20 -18.00
CA ALA A 69 -1.72 -8.69 -17.75
C ALA A 69 -1.67 -7.65 -16.61
N PHE A 70 -2.74 -6.91 -16.37
CA PHE A 70 -2.84 -6.00 -15.24
C PHE A 70 -3.13 -6.73 -13.92
N LEU A 71 -3.97 -7.78 -13.93
CA LEU A 71 -4.20 -8.62 -12.76
C LEU A 71 -2.93 -9.34 -12.31
N GLU A 72 -2.09 -9.78 -13.24
CA GLU A 72 -0.76 -10.33 -12.92
C GLU A 72 0.16 -9.31 -12.25
N LEU A 73 0.10 -8.03 -12.63
CA LEU A 73 0.83 -6.98 -11.91
C LEU A 73 0.30 -6.74 -10.50
N ASP A 74 -1.02 -6.85 -10.31
CA ASP A 74 -1.65 -6.73 -9.00
C ASP A 74 -1.23 -7.88 -8.07
N LYS A 75 -1.27 -9.11 -8.59
CA LYS A 75 -0.74 -10.30 -7.91
C LYS A 75 0.74 -10.15 -7.60
N LEU A 76 1.52 -9.60 -8.54
CA LEU A 76 2.95 -9.37 -8.34
C LEU A 76 3.21 -8.41 -7.17
N ARG A 77 2.43 -7.34 -7.04
CA ARG A 77 2.51 -6.39 -5.93
C ARG A 77 2.18 -7.03 -4.58
N TYR A 78 1.07 -7.75 -4.50
CA TYR A 78 0.53 -8.20 -3.21
C TYR A 78 1.04 -9.56 -2.75
N GLU A 79 1.50 -10.41 -3.66
CA GLU A 79 1.90 -11.79 -3.35
C GLU A 79 3.37 -12.05 -3.69
N ILE A 80 3.76 -11.83 -4.95
CA ILE A 80 5.06 -12.29 -5.47
C ILE A 80 6.22 -11.50 -4.86
N ILE A 81 6.17 -10.16 -4.90
CA ILE A 81 7.25 -9.32 -4.34
C ILE A 81 7.36 -9.53 -2.82
N PRO A 82 6.27 -9.46 -2.02
CA PRO A 82 6.37 -9.70 -0.59
C PRO A 82 6.95 -11.08 -0.25
N ALA A 83 6.58 -12.13 -0.98
CA ALA A 83 7.16 -13.46 -0.80
C ALA A 83 8.66 -13.50 -1.15
N ALA A 84 9.06 -12.90 -2.27
CA ALA A 84 10.46 -12.81 -2.67
C ALA A 84 11.30 -12.04 -1.63
N LEU A 85 10.77 -10.95 -1.09
CA LEU A 85 11.42 -10.17 -0.05
C LEU A 85 11.58 -10.96 1.27
N LYS A 86 10.57 -11.74 1.68
CA LYS A 86 10.67 -12.64 2.82
C LYS A 86 11.78 -13.69 2.62
N ASN A 87 11.87 -14.28 1.44
CA ASN A 87 12.94 -15.23 1.10
C ASN A 87 14.32 -14.58 1.16
N ARG A 88 14.48 -13.36 0.62
CA ARG A 88 15.74 -12.60 0.70
C ARG A 88 16.11 -12.21 2.12
N ALA A 89 15.13 -11.99 2.99
CA ALA A 89 15.37 -11.73 4.41
C ALA A 89 15.89 -12.99 5.14
N GLY A 90 15.37 -14.17 4.82
CA GLY A 90 15.78 -15.44 5.43
C GLY A 90 17.20 -15.90 5.06
N ILE A 91 17.62 -15.67 3.80
CA ILE A 91 18.95 -16.06 3.31
C ILE A 91 20.08 -15.35 4.09
N GLY A 92 19.87 -14.11 4.53
CA GLY A 92 20.86 -13.36 5.30
C GLY A 92 21.07 -13.83 6.74
N SER A 93 20.18 -14.68 7.28
CA SER A 93 20.27 -15.20 8.65
C SER A 93 20.98 -16.56 8.74
N ALA A 94 21.03 -17.33 7.63
CA ALA A 94 21.60 -18.68 7.62
C ALA A 94 23.14 -18.70 7.48
N THR A 95 23.75 -17.62 7.00
CA THR A 95 25.20 -17.55 6.74
C THR A 95 26.03 -17.10 7.95
N ASP A 96 25.40 -16.68 9.06
CA ASP A 96 26.10 -16.12 10.24
C ASP A 96 26.42 -17.17 11.34
N THR A 97 25.97 -18.41 11.19
CA THR A 97 26.16 -19.45 12.23
C THR A 97 27.39 -20.36 11.98
N SER A 98 28.12 -20.19 10.88
CA SER A 98 29.22 -21.11 10.49
C SER A 98 30.65 -20.62 10.76
N LYS A 99 30.86 -19.42 11.32
CA LYS A 99 32.21 -18.91 11.65
C LYS A 99 32.36 -18.53 13.12
N ARG A 100 32.27 -19.52 14.01
CA ARG A 100 32.90 -19.45 15.33
C ARG A 100 33.48 -20.82 15.68
N ASN A 101 34.75 -21.02 15.34
CA ASN A 101 35.71 -21.74 16.17
C ASN A 101 37.11 -21.67 15.54
N GLU A 102 38.12 -21.77 16.42
CA GLU A 102 39.58 -21.61 16.22
C GLU A 102 40.04 -20.15 16.26
N GLY A 103 40.88 -19.68 17.17
CA GLY A 103 41.69 -20.24 18.26
C GLY A 103 42.67 -19.11 18.65
N ARG A 104 42.86 -18.84 19.94
CA ARG A 104 43.57 -17.67 20.47
C ARG A 104 44.67 -18.12 21.41
N GLU A 105 45.94 -17.90 21.06
CA GLU A 105 47.14 -17.88 21.95
C GLU A 105 48.16 -16.88 21.34
N GLU A 106 48.40 -15.70 21.95
CA GLU A 106 49.56 -15.24 22.77
C GLU A 106 50.60 -14.41 21.96
N GLU A 107 50.70 -13.07 22.19
CA GLU A 107 51.87 -12.28 22.72
C GLU A 107 53.16 -12.32 21.84
N GLU A 108 53.96 -11.28 21.54
CA GLU A 108 54.30 -9.96 22.13
C GLU A 108 55.13 -9.10 21.11
N ASP A 109 55.18 -7.78 21.34
CA ASP A 109 56.28 -6.79 21.14
C ASP A 109 56.80 -6.16 19.79
N VAL A 110 56.60 -4.83 19.70
CA VAL A 110 57.40 -3.65 19.21
C VAL A 110 58.28 -3.64 17.92
N LYS A 111 57.92 -2.79 16.91
CA LYS A 111 58.67 -1.60 16.37
C LYS A 111 58.07 -0.97 15.08
N ARG A 112 58.02 0.37 15.00
CA ARG A 112 57.77 1.26 13.81
C ARG A 112 59.01 1.31 12.86
N PRO A 113 59.01 1.91 11.62
CA PRO A 113 58.11 2.93 11.04
C PRO A 113 57.72 2.82 9.54
N ARG A 114 56.89 3.79 9.12
CA ARG A 114 56.25 4.09 7.82
C ARG A 114 57.12 4.05 6.55
N LYS A 115 56.58 3.53 5.44
CA LYS A 115 56.84 3.98 4.05
C LYS A 115 55.62 3.74 3.13
N LYS A 116 55.34 4.73 2.28
CA LYS A 116 54.18 4.89 1.37
C LYS A 116 54.23 3.96 0.15
N ILE A 117 53.15 3.24 -0.18
CA ILE A 117 52.78 2.71 -1.53
C ILE A 117 51.22 2.62 -1.55
N LYS A 118 50.51 3.49 -2.28
CA LYS A 118 49.96 3.33 -3.66
C LYS A 118 48.71 2.43 -3.73
N VAL A 119 47.56 3.09 -3.96
CA VAL A 119 46.28 2.64 -4.58
C VAL A 119 46.00 1.13 -4.65
N SER A 120 44.92 0.72 -3.99
CA SER A 120 44.04 -0.40 -4.40
C SER A 120 42.66 -0.09 -3.80
N LYS A 121 41.70 0.26 -4.66
CA LYS A 121 40.75 -0.64 -5.34
C LYS A 121 39.60 -0.96 -4.39
N ASP A 122 38.42 -0.50 -4.80
CA ASP A 122 37.14 -0.61 -4.13
C ASP A 122 36.99 -1.95 -3.43
N ASP A 123 36.85 -1.89 -2.11
CA ASP A 123 36.37 -3.02 -1.32
C ASP A 123 34.92 -3.22 -1.74
N GLU A 124 34.73 -4.14 -2.70
CA GLU A 124 33.44 -4.71 -3.08
C GLU A 124 32.96 -5.54 -1.89
N GLY A 125 32.61 -4.83 -0.82
CA GLY A 125 32.14 -5.37 0.43
C GLY A 125 30.84 -6.13 0.18
N SER A 126 30.88 -7.41 0.52
CA SER A 126 29.74 -8.33 0.54
C SER A 126 28.42 -7.60 0.79
N PRO A 127 27.39 -7.78 -0.06
CA PRO A 127 26.16 -7.01 0.06
C PRO A 127 25.60 -7.19 1.47
N ALA A 128 25.41 -6.07 2.18
CA ALA A 128 24.88 -6.08 3.54
C ALA A 128 23.66 -7.02 3.64
N PRO A 129 23.53 -7.82 4.71
CA PRO A 129 22.44 -8.77 4.83
C PRO A 129 21.10 -8.04 4.92
N GLY A 130 20.06 -8.62 4.31
CA GLY A 130 18.69 -8.13 4.41
C GLY A 130 17.97 -7.99 3.07
N PRO A 131 16.63 -7.85 3.11
CA PRO A 131 15.77 -7.79 1.94
C PRO A 131 16.02 -6.52 1.12
N PHE A 132 15.78 -6.60 -0.18
CA PHE A 132 15.93 -5.49 -1.13
C PHE A 132 15.04 -5.74 -2.35
N LEU A 133 14.68 -4.69 -3.07
CA LEU A 133 13.97 -4.80 -4.35
C LEU A 133 14.96 -4.88 -5.50
N GLU A 134 14.61 -5.67 -6.50
CA GLU A 134 15.29 -5.70 -7.80
C GLU A 134 14.79 -4.58 -8.71
N LYS A 135 15.60 -4.26 -9.72
CA LYS A 135 15.26 -3.21 -10.69
C LYS A 135 13.95 -3.51 -11.42
N ASP A 136 13.75 -4.75 -11.86
CA ASP A 136 12.52 -5.13 -12.55
C ASP A 136 11.30 -5.06 -11.62
N GLU A 137 11.47 -5.34 -10.32
CA GLU A 137 10.40 -5.23 -9.33
C GLU A 137 9.97 -3.76 -9.14
N ILE A 138 10.91 -2.81 -9.02
CA ILE A 138 10.54 -1.39 -8.91
C ILE A 138 9.91 -0.84 -10.19
N VAL A 139 10.30 -1.38 -11.36
CA VAL A 139 9.71 -1.01 -12.66
C VAL A 139 8.29 -1.53 -12.76
N ASN A 140 8.04 -2.78 -12.36
CA ASN A 140 6.71 -3.38 -12.35
C ASN A 140 5.78 -2.70 -11.33
N LEU A 141 6.27 -2.35 -10.14
CA LEU A 141 5.52 -1.57 -9.16
C LEU A 141 5.15 -0.18 -9.69
N MET A 142 6.05 0.47 -10.44
CA MET A 142 5.73 1.74 -11.11
C MET A 142 4.68 1.55 -12.21
N ASP A 143 4.79 0.52 -13.05
CA ASP A 143 3.79 0.24 -14.09
C ASP A 143 2.41 -0.03 -13.49
N TRP A 144 2.34 -0.87 -12.46
CA TRP A 144 1.14 -1.12 -11.68
C TRP A 144 0.54 0.20 -11.14
N LYS A 145 1.36 1.05 -10.51
CA LYS A 145 0.93 2.35 -9.97
C LYS A 145 0.35 3.27 -11.06
N LEU A 146 0.98 3.33 -12.23
CA LEU A 146 0.52 4.17 -13.35
C LEU A 146 -0.75 3.63 -14.01
N LYS A 147 -0.95 2.30 -13.96
CA LYS A 147 -2.20 1.65 -14.40
C LYS A 147 -3.35 1.91 -13.44
N HIS A 148 -3.10 2.08 -12.14
CA HIS A 148 -4.09 2.58 -11.17
C HIS A 148 -4.39 4.07 -11.37
N GLY A 149 -3.36 4.91 -11.29
CA GLY A 149 -3.50 6.37 -11.25
C GLY A 149 -3.50 7.07 -12.62
N SER A 150 -2.99 8.31 -12.59
CA SER A 150 -2.85 9.17 -13.76
C SER A 150 -1.68 8.75 -14.66
N HIS A 151 -1.90 8.77 -15.98
CA HIS A 151 -0.89 8.39 -16.97
C HIS A 151 0.27 9.41 -17.00
N ARG A 152 1.45 8.97 -16.54
CA ARG A 152 2.68 9.78 -16.50
C ARG A 152 3.85 9.01 -17.13
N PRO A 153 3.92 8.92 -18.47
CA PRO A 153 4.87 8.04 -19.16
C PRO A 153 6.34 8.37 -18.88
N ALA A 154 6.67 9.65 -18.59
CA ALA A 154 8.02 10.07 -18.22
C ALA A 154 8.56 9.38 -16.95
N LEU A 155 7.68 8.98 -16.02
CA LEU A 155 8.09 8.27 -14.80
C LEU A 155 8.69 6.89 -15.12
N MET A 156 8.20 6.20 -16.15
CA MET A 156 8.76 4.91 -16.57
C MET A 156 10.18 5.03 -17.10
N GLY A 157 10.49 6.08 -17.86
CA GLY A 157 11.85 6.35 -18.33
C GLY A 157 12.81 6.61 -17.16
N MET A 158 12.36 7.39 -16.18
CA MET A 158 13.17 7.71 -14.99
C MET A 158 13.44 6.48 -14.12
N ILE A 159 12.41 5.67 -13.82
CA ILE A 159 12.59 4.51 -12.94
C ILE A 159 13.53 3.47 -13.58
N ARG A 160 13.44 3.25 -14.89
CA ARG A 160 14.32 2.34 -15.66
C ARG A 160 15.77 2.83 -15.74
N SER A 161 16.01 4.13 -15.58
CA SER A 161 17.35 4.71 -15.62
C SER A 161 18.18 4.49 -14.34
N ASN A 162 17.57 4.00 -13.26
CA ASN A 162 18.30 3.71 -12.04
C ASN A 162 19.22 2.48 -12.22
N PRO A 163 20.49 2.55 -11.77
CA PRO A 163 21.38 1.38 -11.72
C PRO A 163 20.88 0.31 -10.75
N GLU A 164 21.04 -0.97 -11.08
CA GLU A 164 20.60 -2.09 -10.23
C GLU A 164 21.26 -2.05 -8.85
N SER A 165 22.57 -1.79 -8.78
CA SER A 165 23.31 -1.67 -7.52
C SER A 165 22.74 -0.58 -6.61
N LEU A 166 22.35 0.57 -7.17
CA LEU A 166 21.73 1.67 -6.44
C LEU A 166 20.33 1.29 -5.91
N VAL A 167 19.53 0.60 -6.71
CA VAL A 167 18.20 0.13 -6.30
C VAL A 167 18.33 -0.82 -5.12
N ARG A 168 19.20 -1.83 -5.22
CA ARG A 168 19.43 -2.81 -4.17
C ARG A 168 19.92 -2.16 -2.88
N SER A 169 20.95 -1.31 -2.96
CA SER A 169 21.53 -0.67 -1.77
C SER A 169 20.54 0.28 -1.09
N THR A 170 19.85 1.12 -1.86
CA THR A 170 18.90 2.10 -1.33
C THR A 170 17.69 1.43 -0.68
N THR A 171 17.09 0.43 -1.34
CA THR A 171 15.90 -0.26 -0.82
C THR A 171 16.23 -1.10 0.40
N ARG A 172 17.41 -1.74 0.43
CA ARG A 172 17.91 -2.42 1.62
C ARG A 172 18.06 -1.48 2.81
N MET A 173 18.69 -0.33 2.59
CA MET A 173 18.87 0.69 3.63
C MET A 173 17.53 1.18 4.15
N ALA A 174 16.58 1.48 3.25
CA ALA A 174 15.23 1.90 3.63
C ALA A 174 14.48 0.82 4.43
N PHE A 175 14.56 -0.46 4.04
CA PHE A 175 13.90 -1.54 4.78
C PHE A 175 14.53 -1.77 6.16
N SER A 176 15.85 -1.63 6.28
CA SER A 176 16.52 -1.69 7.58
C SER A 176 16.10 -0.54 8.50
N GLN A 177 16.06 0.69 7.98
CA GLN A 177 15.56 1.86 8.71
C GLN A 177 14.11 1.70 9.13
N LEU A 178 13.24 1.19 8.23
CA LEU A 178 11.85 0.91 8.53
C LEU A 178 11.74 -0.10 9.68
N ARG A 179 12.44 -1.24 9.61
CA ARG A 179 12.44 -2.24 10.68
C ARG A 179 12.87 -1.65 12.01
N SER A 180 13.93 -0.86 12.03
CA SER A 180 14.42 -0.18 13.24
C SER A 180 13.35 0.75 13.84
N VAL A 181 12.73 1.60 13.01
CA VAL A 181 11.68 2.53 13.47
C VAL A 181 10.47 1.78 14.03
N LEU A 182 10.01 0.73 13.36
CA LEU A 182 8.82 -0.02 13.80
C LEU A 182 9.08 -0.81 15.09
N SER A 183 10.27 -1.40 15.22
CA SER A 183 10.65 -2.18 16.41
C SER A 183 10.78 -1.32 17.66
N ASN A 184 11.38 -0.13 17.53
CA ASN A 184 11.64 0.74 18.68
C ASN A 184 10.40 1.45 19.22
N THR A 185 9.30 1.46 18.46
CA THR A 185 8.18 2.40 18.68
C THR A 185 6.82 1.70 18.65
N GLY A 186 6.80 0.37 18.59
CA GLY A 186 5.57 -0.41 18.44
C GLY A 186 4.79 -0.10 17.15
N GLY A 187 5.43 0.52 16.16
CA GLY A 187 4.77 0.98 14.94
C GLY A 187 3.90 2.23 15.11
N GLU A 188 4.12 3.05 16.14
CA GLU A 188 3.44 4.33 16.32
C GLU A 188 4.09 5.46 15.50
N ASN A 189 5.44 5.48 15.48
CA ASN A 189 6.19 6.57 14.88
C ASN A 189 6.17 6.53 13.36
N PHE A 190 5.96 7.69 12.76
CA PHE A 190 5.97 7.86 11.31
C PHE A 190 7.37 7.57 10.72
N PRO A 191 7.47 6.67 9.73
CA PRO A 191 8.75 6.24 9.16
C PRO A 191 9.30 7.26 8.15
N ALA A 192 9.72 8.44 8.61
CA ALA A 192 10.26 9.52 7.76
C ALA A 192 11.59 9.14 7.09
N ALA A 193 12.56 8.64 7.88
CA ALA A 193 13.90 8.29 7.39
C ALA A 193 13.88 7.30 6.21
N PRO A 194 13.16 6.16 6.24
CA PRO A 194 13.13 5.24 5.10
C PRO A 194 12.45 5.84 3.86
N LEU A 195 11.51 6.78 4.01
CA LEU A 195 10.95 7.49 2.86
C LEU A 195 11.99 8.43 2.23
N GLU A 196 12.68 9.22 3.05
CA GLU A 196 13.72 10.14 2.58
C GLU A 196 14.82 9.40 1.84
N THR A 197 15.28 8.27 2.40
CA THR A 197 16.23 7.35 1.77
C THR A 197 15.78 6.89 0.39
N LEU A 198 14.49 6.62 0.17
CA LEU A 198 13.99 6.21 -1.14
C LEU A 198 13.80 7.38 -2.11
N THR A 199 13.40 8.56 -1.61
CA THR A 199 13.09 9.72 -2.45
C THR A 199 14.32 10.53 -2.88
N GLY A 200 15.45 10.40 -2.18
CA GLY A 200 16.67 11.15 -2.50
C GLY A 200 17.39 10.64 -3.75
N PRO A 201 17.94 9.41 -3.74
CA PRO A 201 18.82 8.91 -4.78
C PRO A 201 18.10 8.30 -6.00
N LEU A 202 16.87 7.79 -5.84
CA LEU A 202 16.17 7.08 -6.92
C LEU A 202 15.37 8.03 -7.81
N ARG A 203 15.70 8.05 -9.10
CA ARG A 203 14.99 8.86 -10.09
C ARG A 203 13.56 8.34 -10.30
N GLY A 204 12.61 9.26 -10.35
CA GLY A 204 11.18 8.94 -10.52
C GLY A 204 10.49 8.45 -9.25
N VAL A 205 11.16 8.47 -8.10
CA VAL A 205 10.61 8.05 -6.80
C VAL A 205 10.27 9.29 -5.97
N GLY A 206 8.98 9.63 -5.89
CA GLY A 206 8.45 10.60 -4.93
C GLY A 206 7.79 9.90 -3.73
N PRO A 207 7.19 10.65 -2.77
CA PRO A 207 6.59 10.07 -1.55
C PRO A 207 5.56 8.98 -1.82
N ALA A 208 4.73 9.13 -2.86
CA ALA A 208 3.78 8.09 -3.26
C ALA A 208 4.46 6.81 -3.77
N THR A 209 5.55 6.92 -4.54
CA THR A 209 6.28 5.71 -5.00
C THR A 209 7.11 5.10 -3.86
N ALA A 210 7.71 5.92 -3.00
CA ALA A 210 8.45 5.45 -1.84
C ALA A 210 7.56 4.66 -0.87
N SER A 211 6.36 5.17 -0.55
CA SER A 211 5.39 4.44 0.27
C SER A 211 4.95 3.12 -0.36
N LEU A 212 4.81 3.05 -1.69
CA LEU A 212 4.54 1.79 -2.39
C LEU A 212 5.65 0.75 -2.15
N PHE A 213 6.92 1.16 -2.25
CA PHE A 213 8.05 0.25 -2.00
C PHE A 213 8.08 -0.21 -0.54
N LEU A 214 7.87 0.71 0.40
CA LEU A 214 7.82 0.37 1.82
C LEU A 214 6.64 -0.54 2.16
N SER A 215 5.48 -0.38 1.52
CA SER A 215 4.31 -1.25 1.75
C SER A 215 4.56 -2.71 1.36
N SER A 216 5.55 -2.97 0.51
CA SER A 216 5.97 -4.32 0.12
C SER A 216 6.99 -4.94 1.09
N ALA A 217 7.57 -4.14 2.00
CA ALA A 217 8.65 -4.58 2.87
C ALA A 217 8.19 -5.71 3.81
N PRO A 218 9.02 -6.72 4.07
CA PRO A 218 8.71 -7.79 5.00
C PRO A 218 8.77 -7.22 6.42
N CYS A 219 7.62 -6.83 6.96
CA CYS A 219 7.51 -6.26 8.30
C CYS A 219 7.31 -7.32 9.40
N GLN A 220 7.36 -8.62 9.05
CA GLN A 220 7.20 -9.71 10.02
C GLN A 220 8.49 -9.95 10.79
N MET A 221 8.39 -9.94 12.12
CA MET A 221 9.42 -10.46 13.01
C MET A 221 9.39 -11.98 12.93
N SER A 222 10.54 -12.60 12.72
CA SER A 222 10.78 -14.02 12.97
C SER A 222 10.84 -14.27 14.48
N SER A 223 9.72 -14.06 15.17
CA SER A 223 9.58 -14.48 16.56
C SER A 223 8.48 -15.52 16.58
N ASP A 224 8.76 -16.70 17.11
CA ASP A 224 7.80 -17.79 17.38
C ASP A 224 6.75 -17.40 18.46
N ASP A 225 6.48 -16.11 18.61
CA ASP A 225 5.54 -15.56 19.57
C ASP A 225 4.20 -15.28 18.87
N PRO A 226 3.15 -16.09 19.12
CA PRO A 226 1.82 -15.89 18.57
C PRO A 226 1.12 -14.61 19.09
N SER A 227 1.73 -13.88 20.03
CA SER A 227 1.30 -12.55 20.46
C SER A 227 1.94 -11.39 19.70
N SER A 228 2.86 -11.69 18.76
CA SER A 228 3.45 -10.72 17.83
C SER A 228 2.35 -10.03 17.03
N MET A 229 1.88 -8.89 17.54
CA MET A 229 0.97 -8.00 16.83
C MET A 229 1.57 -7.76 15.45
N ASP A 230 0.85 -8.21 14.42
CA ASP A 230 1.08 -7.88 13.01
C ASP A 230 1.50 -6.41 12.91
N ILE A 231 2.80 -6.18 12.74
CA ILE A 231 3.41 -4.85 12.72
C ILE A 231 2.73 -4.04 11.63
N ASN A 232 2.43 -2.76 11.92
CA ASN A 232 1.84 -1.84 10.95
C ASN A 232 2.79 -1.66 9.76
N ALA A 233 2.58 -2.44 8.71
CA ALA A 233 3.20 -2.18 7.43
C ALA A 233 2.80 -0.76 6.97
N PRO A 234 3.72 0.03 6.40
CA PRO A 234 3.38 1.36 5.92
C PRO A 234 2.35 1.29 4.79
N PRO A 235 1.26 2.07 4.87
CA PRO A 235 0.25 2.06 3.82
C PRO A 235 0.81 2.67 2.53
N PHE A 236 0.41 2.15 1.39
CA PHE A 236 0.64 2.84 0.13
C PHE A 236 -0.14 4.16 0.09
N PHE A 237 0.54 5.26 -0.26
CA PHE A 237 -0.09 6.57 -0.44
C PHE A 237 -0.85 6.65 -1.78
N SER A 238 -1.99 5.97 -1.84
CA SER A 238 -2.93 5.98 -2.97
C SER A 238 -3.98 7.08 -2.86
N ASP A 239 -4.62 7.38 -3.99
CA ASP A 239 -5.71 8.35 -4.06
C ASP A 239 -6.92 7.82 -3.31
N GLU A 240 -7.26 6.56 -3.50
CA GLU A 240 -8.42 5.91 -2.88
C GLU A 240 -8.31 5.92 -1.35
N LEU A 241 -7.15 5.53 -0.82
CA LEU A 241 -6.94 5.49 0.63
C LEU A 241 -6.96 6.90 1.25
N PHE A 242 -6.33 7.87 0.59
CA PHE A 242 -6.30 9.24 1.09
C PHE A 242 -7.66 9.95 0.96
N ASN A 243 -8.36 9.76 -0.15
CA ASN A 243 -9.71 10.28 -0.34
C ASN A 243 -10.69 9.71 0.69
N TRP A 244 -10.53 8.42 1.03
CA TRP A 244 -11.37 7.77 2.04
C TRP A 244 -11.05 8.23 3.46
N LEU A 245 -9.79 8.15 3.88
CA LEU A 245 -9.44 8.30 5.29
C LEU A 245 -9.15 9.75 5.70
N CYS A 246 -8.75 10.61 4.76
CA CYS A 246 -8.26 11.95 5.07
C CYS A 246 -9.13 13.07 4.49
N LEU A 247 -9.84 12.84 3.39
CA LEU A 247 -10.64 13.86 2.72
C LEU A 247 -12.16 13.62 2.78
N ASP A 248 -12.61 12.50 3.36
CA ASP A 248 -14.03 12.15 3.50
C ASP A 248 -14.80 12.27 2.16
N LYS A 249 -14.12 11.94 1.05
CA LYS A 249 -14.60 12.22 -0.31
C LYS A 249 -15.58 11.19 -0.85
N TYR A 250 -15.70 10.05 -0.20
CA TYR A 250 -16.68 9.03 -0.59
C TYR A 250 -17.97 9.25 0.19
N ALA A 251 -19.10 8.91 -0.39
CA ALA A 251 -20.38 9.02 0.30
C ALA A 251 -20.38 8.05 1.49
N HIS A 252 -20.15 8.59 2.68
CA HIS A 252 -20.04 7.80 3.91
C HIS A 252 -21.39 7.56 4.59
N ASP A 253 -22.36 8.43 4.29
CA ASP A 253 -23.78 8.32 4.61
C ASP A 253 -24.55 8.92 3.42
N PHE A 254 -25.56 8.23 2.89
CA PHE A 254 -26.37 8.74 1.77
C PHE A 254 -27.20 9.97 2.19
N PRO A 255 -27.57 10.85 1.25
CA PRO A 255 -28.18 12.15 1.54
C PRO A 255 -29.64 11.97 1.97
N ASN A 256 -29.84 11.78 3.27
CA ASN A 256 -31.09 12.13 3.95
C ASN A 256 -30.80 12.70 5.35
N SER A 257 -29.70 13.46 5.45
CA SER A 257 -29.51 14.42 6.53
C SER A 257 -29.67 15.85 6.00
N SER A 258 -30.80 16.12 5.33
CA SER A 258 -31.50 17.37 5.58
C SER A 258 -32.21 17.24 6.93
N ASN A 259 -31.41 17.16 8.00
CA ASN A 259 -31.85 17.54 9.32
C ASN A 259 -30.61 18.04 10.07
N SER A 260 -30.30 19.30 9.80
CA SER A 260 -29.85 20.20 10.84
C SER A 260 -30.92 20.27 11.94
N GLY A 261 -31.08 19.18 12.70
CA GLY A 261 -31.78 19.17 13.97
C GLY A 261 -30.78 19.57 15.04
N ARG A 262 -30.42 20.86 15.07
CA ARG A 262 -29.74 21.45 16.22
C ARG A 262 -30.66 22.51 16.78
N ASP A 263 -31.67 22.05 17.51
CA ASP A 263 -32.32 22.88 18.53
C ASP A 263 -31.28 23.21 19.60
N GLY A 264 -31.09 24.50 19.81
CA GLY A 264 -30.05 25.05 20.67
C GLY A 264 -29.63 26.42 20.17
N GLY A 265 -30.55 27.39 20.29
CA GLY A 265 -30.33 28.78 19.91
C GLY A 265 -29.13 29.39 20.63
N GLY A 266 -28.10 29.72 19.86
CA GLY A 266 -26.95 30.50 20.30
C GLY A 266 -26.39 31.29 19.11
N PRO A 267 -25.95 32.55 19.27
CA PRO A 267 -25.55 33.39 18.14
C PRO A 267 -24.34 32.80 17.41
N ARG A 268 -24.48 32.59 16.10
CA ARG A 268 -23.39 32.17 15.20
C ARG A 268 -22.26 33.22 15.19
N PRO A 269 -20.99 32.84 15.38
CA PRO A 269 -19.90 33.65 14.87
C PRO A 269 -19.91 33.57 13.34
N LYS A 270 -19.88 34.72 12.67
CA LYS A 270 -19.76 34.87 11.21
C LYS A 270 -18.38 34.36 10.75
N GLY A 271 -18.20 33.05 10.71
CA GLY A 271 -17.11 32.38 9.99
C GLY A 271 -17.69 31.73 8.74
N LYS A 272 -17.27 32.20 7.56
CA LYS A 272 -17.61 31.59 6.26
C LYS A 272 -17.26 30.09 6.33
N SER A 273 -18.26 29.22 6.17
CA SER A 273 -18.02 27.81 5.85
C SER A 273 -17.14 27.78 4.60
N PRO A 274 -15.94 27.16 4.62
CA PRO A 274 -15.14 27.09 3.41
C PRO A 274 -15.90 26.17 2.46
N ALA A 275 -16.35 26.76 1.35
CA ALA A 275 -16.78 26.04 0.18
C ALA A 275 -15.76 24.92 -0.09
N MET A 276 -16.28 23.73 -0.37
CA MET A 276 -15.60 22.50 -0.72
C MET A 276 -14.68 22.75 -1.93
N THR A 277 -13.51 23.34 -1.71
CA THR A 277 -12.45 23.38 -2.70
C THR A 277 -11.96 21.95 -2.83
N GLU A 278 -12.16 21.36 -4.00
CA GLU A 278 -11.61 20.05 -4.36
C GLU A 278 -10.10 20.06 -4.07
N SER A 279 -9.74 19.60 -2.88
CA SER A 279 -8.37 19.65 -2.41
C SER A 279 -7.63 18.58 -3.19
N LYS A 280 -6.87 19.04 -4.18
CA LYS A 280 -5.98 18.21 -5.00
C LYS A 280 -4.88 17.67 -4.08
N ILE A 281 -4.72 16.35 -4.09
CA ILE A 281 -3.67 15.66 -3.33
C ILE A 281 -2.30 16.15 -3.82
N LYS A 282 -1.43 16.56 -2.89
CA LYS A 282 -0.10 17.12 -3.20
C LYS A 282 0.99 16.04 -3.17
N TYR A 283 0.73 14.91 -2.52
CA TYR A 283 1.66 13.80 -2.30
C TYR A 283 2.94 14.22 -1.57
N ASN A 284 2.79 15.05 -0.53
CA ASN A 284 3.90 15.48 0.32
C ASN A 284 3.97 14.66 1.62
N MET A 285 5.08 14.79 2.36
CA MET A 285 5.28 14.04 3.61
C MET A 285 4.27 14.38 4.71
N LYS A 286 3.72 15.60 4.73
CA LYS A 286 2.70 16.00 5.71
C LYS A 286 1.38 15.27 5.48
N GLU A 287 0.94 15.19 4.22
CA GLU A 287 -0.25 14.42 3.84
C GLU A 287 -0.04 12.93 4.12
N TYR A 288 1.13 12.39 3.78
CA TYR A 288 1.43 10.98 4.05
C TYR A 288 1.46 10.66 5.55
N ARG A 289 1.97 11.57 6.39
CA ARG A 289 1.92 11.43 7.85
C ARG A 289 0.47 11.35 8.35
N GLY A 290 -0.40 12.23 7.83
CA GLY A 290 -1.83 12.17 8.15
C GLY A 290 -2.47 10.84 7.75
N LEU A 291 -2.10 10.32 6.57
CA LEU A 291 -2.57 9.00 6.10
C LEU A 291 -2.08 7.86 7.01
N TRP A 292 -0.79 7.86 7.36
CA TRP A 292 -0.19 6.89 8.28
C TRP A 292 -0.97 6.83 9.60
N GLU A 293 -1.23 7.99 10.21
CA GLU A 293 -1.98 8.06 11.47
C GLU A 293 -3.44 7.59 11.30
N ALA A 294 -4.09 7.93 10.20
CA ALA A 294 -5.47 7.55 9.95
C ALA A 294 -5.62 6.03 9.73
N VAL A 295 -4.75 5.41 8.93
CA VAL A 295 -4.72 3.95 8.72
C VAL A 295 -4.47 3.22 10.02
N ARG A 296 -3.48 3.68 10.81
CA ARG A 296 -3.14 3.07 12.10
C ARG A 296 -4.34 3.12 13.06
N LYS A 297 -4.98 4.28 13.24
CA LYS A 297 -6.17 4.43 14.09
C LYS A 297 -7.33 3.56 13.63
N LEU A 298 -7.59 3.51 12.33
CA LEU A 298 -8.64 2.65 11.77
C LEU A 298 -8.34 1.17 12.08
N ARG A 299 -7.11 0.73 11.82
CA ARG A 299 -6.67 -0.64 12.04
C ARG A 299 -6.78 -1.06 13.50
N GLU A 300 -6.31 -0.23 14.42
CA GLU A 300 -6.44 -0.43 15.87
C GLU A 300 -7.91 -0.62 16.25
N ARG A 301 -8.79 0.31 15.84
CA ARG A 301 -10.23 0.25 16.14
C ARG A 301 -10.88 -1.03 15.62
N VAL A 302 -10.70 -1.35 14.34
CA VAL A 302 -11.38 -2.51 13.73
C VAL A 302 -10.84 -3.83 14.29
N ASN A 303 -9.59 -3.89 14.73
CA ASN A 303 -9.04 -5.08 15.37
C ASN A 303 -9.43 -5.19 16.85
N GLN A 304 -9.68 -4.09 17.56
CA GLN A 304 -10.20 -4.09 18.93
C GLN A 304 -11.66 -4.59 19.03
N MET A 305 -12.50 -4.31 18.02
CA MET A 305 -13.89 -4.80 17.96
C MET A 305 -14.03 -6.33 18.00
N ARG A 306 -12.94 -7.08 17.80
CA ARG A 306 -12.86 -8.53 17.99
C ARG A 306 -13.00 -8.93 19.47
N ASN A 307 -12.47 -8.11 20.37
CA ASN A 307 -12.32 -8.46 21.80
C ASN A 307 -13.60 -8.18 22.62
N GLU A 308 -14.55 -7.42 22.08
CA GLU A 308 -15.78 -7.02 22.79
C GLU A 308 -16.93 -8.02 22.63
N LYS A 309 -16.92 -8.88 21.60
CA LYS A 309 -17.97 -9.90 21.34
C LYS A 309 -17.62 -11.32 21.79
N GLY A 310 -16.52 -11.50 22.52
CA GLY A 310 -16.10 -12.78 23.10
C GLY A 310 -16.81 -13.10 24.42
N GLY A 311 -18.14 -13.13 24.43
CA GLY A 311 -18.95 -13.57 25.56
C GLY A 311 -19.67 -14.88 25.23
N VAL A 312 -19.19 -15.97 25.84
CA VAL A 312 -19.84 -17.29 26.06
C VAL A 312 -20.50 -17.95 24.83
N GLY A 313 -19.82 -18.94 24.24
CA GLY A 313 -20.41 -19.79 23.21
C GLY A 313 -19.61 -21.07 22.98
N ASP A 314 -20.22 -22.19 23.32
CA ASP A 314 -19.73 -23.56 23.37
C ASP A 314 -19.04 -24.05 22.07
N GLY A 315 -18.06 -24.94 22.25
CA GLY A 315 -17.24 -25.48 21.20
C GLY A 315 -18.02 -26.44 20.31
N ARG A 316 -18.36 -26.00 19.09
CA ARG A 316 -18.47 -26.82 17.86
C ARG A 316 -18.86 -25.93 16.68
N GLY A 317 -17.95 -25.77 15.71
CA GLY A 317 -18.32 -25.05 14.48
C GLY A 317 -17.20 -24.90 13.46
N LYS A 318 -17.15 -25.84 12.52
CA LYS A 318 -16.74 -25.75 11.10
C LYS A 318 -15.47 -24.96 10.72
N LEU A 319 -14.54 -25.75 10.19
CA LEU A 319 -13.51 -25.42 9.21
C LEU A 319 -13.97 -24.34 8.20
N GLY A 320 -13.34 -23.16 8.21
CA GLY A 320 -13.45 -22.22 7.08
C GLY A 320 -13.22 -20.73 7.31
N SER A 321 -13.37 -20.17 8.52
CA SER A 321 -13.22 -18.72 8.73
C SER A 321 -11.99 -18.42 9.59
N LYS A 322 -10.84 -18.20 8.95
CA LYS A 322 -9.62 -17.83 9.67
C LYS A 322 -9.82 -16.50 10.40
N ASN A 323 -9.55 -16.55 11.69
CA ASN A 323 -9.69 -15.49 12.68
C ASN A 323 -8.53 -14.48 12.57
N GLU A 324 -8.21 -14.04 11.35
CA GLU A 324 -7.04 -13.19 11.06
C GLU A 324 -7.33 -11.70 11.35
N ASN A 325 -6.32 -10.96 11.81
CA ASN A 325 -6.44 -9.52 12.02
C ASN A 325 -6.53 -8.81 10.67
N ILE A 326 -7.28 -7.71 10.62
CA ILE A 326 -7.33 -6.86 9.43
C ILE A 326 -5.96 -6.20 9.29
N SER A 327 -5.29 -6.50 8.17
CA SER A 327 -3.98 -5.95 7.83
C SER A 327 -4.10 -4.56 7.19
N VAL A 328 -2.97 -3.87 7.03
CA VAL A 328 -2.94 -2.60 6.28
C VAL A 328 -3.29 -2.82 4.81
N LEU A 329 -2.85 -3.94 4.21
CA LEU A 329 -3.17 -4.30 2.82
C LEU A 329 -4.68 -4.55 2.64
N ASP A 330 -5.34 -5.11 3.64
CA ASP A 330 -6.80 -5.27 3.61
C ASP A 330 -7.52 -3.93 3.60
N ILE A 331 -7.06 -2.98 4.43
CA ILE A 331 -7.59 -1.61 4.45
C ILE A 331 -7.36 -0.94 3.09
N GLU A 332 -6.20 -1.12 2.46
CA GLU A 332 -5.93 -0.60 1.12
C GLU A 332 -6.89 -1.16 0.06
N ARG A 333 -7.12 -2.48 0.07
CA ARG A 333 -8.05 -3.14 -0.87
C ARG A 333 -9.48 -2.70 -0.64
N ALA A 334 -9.91 -2.59 0.62
CA ALA A 334 -11.23 -2.08 0.97
C ALA A 334 -11.40 -0.61 0.51
N ALA A 335 -10.38 0.23 0.71
CA ALA A 335 -10.37 1.60 0.23
C ALA A 335 -10.51 1.67 -1.29
N PHE A 336 -9.81 0.78 -2.00
CA PHE A 336 -9.92 0.69 -3.45
C PHE A 336 -11.36 0.36 -3.88
N VAL A 337 -12.01 -0.61 -3.23
CA VAL A 337 -13.42 -0.95 -3.52
C VAL A 337 -14.36 0.23 -3.23
N ILE A 338 -14.18 0.92 -2.11
CA ILE A 338 -14.95 2.13 -1.77
C ILE A 338 -14.73 3.24 -2.82
N GLY A 339 -13.53 3.32 -3.38
CA GLY A 339 -13.19 4.28 -4.42
C GLY A 339 -13.86 4.04 -5.77
N HIS A 340 -14.32 2.81 -6.01
CA HIS A 340 -14.81 2.32 -7.30
C HIS A 340 -16.13 1.53 -7.14
N LEU A 341 -17.03 2.02 -6.27
CA LEU A 341 -18.31 1.35 -5.97
C LEU A 341 -19.23 1.19 -7.19
N ASP A 342 -19.08 2.05 -8.19
CA ASP A 342 -19.82 2.05 -9.44
C ASP A 342 -19.53 0.82 -10.32
N VAL A 343 -18.37 0.18 -10.13
CA VAL A 343 -17.94 -1.01 -10.89
C VAL A 343 -17.66 -2.22 -9.99
N SER A 344 -17.90 -2.12 -8.69
CA SER A 344 -17.57 -3.19 -7.73
C SER A 344 -18.66 -4.26 -7.57
N GLY A 345 -19.86 -4.02 -8.10
CA GLY A 345 -21.02 -4.87 -7.85
C GLY A 345 -21.57 -4.77 -6.41
N TYR A 346 -21.18 -3.72 -5.66
CA TYR A 346 -21.55 -3.56 -4.25
C TYR A 346 -23.07 -3.47 -4.03
N GLU A 347 -23.78 -2.74 -4.89
CA GLU A 347 -25.23 -2.56 -4.76
C GLU A 347 -25.99 -3.86 -5.04
N GLU A 348 -25.56 -4.65 -6.03
CA GLU A 348 -26.09 -5.96 -6.37
C GLU A 348 -25.85 -6.95 -5.23
N ALA A 349 -24.60 -7.07 -4.77
CA ALA A 349 -24.23 -7.98 -3.69
C ALA A 349 -24.94 -7.64 -2.37
N MET A 350 -25.16 -6.35 -2.08
CA MET A 350 -25.94 -5.92 -0.92
C MET A 350 -27.42 -6.32 -1.00
N LYS A 351 -28.02 -6.25 -2.19
CA LYS A 351 -29.41 -6.70 -2.40
C LYS A 351 -29.51 -8.21 -2.22
N GLU A 352 -28.59 -8.98 -2.79
CA GLU A 352 -28.55 -10.44 -2.66
C GLU A 352 -28.39 -10.86 -1.19
N THR A 353 -27.45 -10.26 -0.47
CA THR A 353 -27.23 -10.54 0.96
C THR A 353 -28.49 -10.25 1.79
N SER A 354 -29.23 -9.20 1.43
CA SER A 354 -30.48 -8.83 2.12
C SER A 354 -31.62 -9.83 1.84
N ILE A 355 -31.67 -10.41 0.64
CA ILE A 355 -32.66 -11.43 0.25
C ILE A 355 -32.37 -12.76 0.94
N THR A 356 -31.10 -13.13 1.09
CA THR A 356 -30.72 -14.38 1.77
C THR A 356 -30.86 -14.34 3.29
N ALA A 357 -31.01 -13.15 3.88
CA ALA A 357 -31.16 -12.94 5.32
C ALA A 357 -32.63 -12.85 5.78
N THR A 358 -33.59 -12.81 4.84
CA THR A 358 -35.04 -12.92 5.09
C THR A 358 -35.50 -14.33 4.82
#